data_AF-A0A1F3SXC9-F1
#
_entry.id   AF-A0A1F3SXC9-F1
#
_cell.length_a   1.000
_cell.length_b   1.000
_cell.length_c   1.000
_cell.angle_alpha   90.00
_cell.angle_beta   90.00
_cell.angle_gamma   90.00
#
_symmetry.space_group_name_H-M   'P 1'
#
loop_
_entity.id
_entity.type
_entity.pdbx_description
1 polymer ?
#
loop_
_entity_poly.entity_id
_entity_poly.type
_entity_poly.pdbx_seq_one_letter_code
_entity_poly.pdbx_strand_id
1 'polypeptide(L)'
;MIPFFRGNDSFAAGLKNFGRVALCALLVLSFVRCGTDYDTSTIDGRRATLDAAQIHLSEGECTEAIEKLEGIYKSASVDNEVRMITASAYACVANVNFFKMIGELVENSPLLGGGAFWSLLAKLFPSPASDPDDKAVEGAILASDALMATLKPGAVILPESYIDPEGFNPGATLASDRADDANLYLLFVSLAAIGAMENRFGAPDATYLGTLPWQAGDHVDMETDGCAFASSVLNFVDTVGSVANSSSPELGAALLTLKTGIADGMDAACTAGCFVCGLVCDGCPITLRNRRSCTGLLTDKNSCAAAGIVNLVNASWVVPL
;
A
#
# COMPACT_ATOMS: atom_id res chain seq x y z
N MET A 1 -31.84 32.36 -27.88
CA MET A 1 -31.95 33.82 -28.09
C MET A 1 -30.83 34.22 -29.05
N ILE A 2 -31.11 34.95 -30.14
CA ILE A 2 -30.10 35.24 -31.19
C ILE A 2 -29.63 36.69 -31.05
N PRO A 3 -28.31 36.90 -30.96
CA PRO A 3 -27.64 37.92 -31.79
C PRO A 3 -26.26 37.44 -32.30
N PHE A 4 -25.59 38.08 -33.26
CA PHE A 4 -25.99 38.79 -34.49
C PHE A 4 -24.67 39.08 -35.26
N PHE A 5 -24.57 38.86 -36.57
CA PHE A 5 -23.30 39.10 -37.29
C PHE A 5 -23.10 40.59 -37.67
N ARG A 6 -21.96 41.15 -37.26
CA ARG A 6 -21.20 42.26 -37.89
C ARG A 6 -19.73 42.07 -37.52
N GLY A 7 -18.73 42.37 -38.34
CA GLY A 7 -18.71 42.81 -39.74
C GLY A 7 -17.24 42.97 -40.17
N ASN A 8 -16.93 42.85 -41.47
CA ASN A 8 -15.54 42.93 -41.94
C ASN A 8 -14.91 44.31 -41.69
N ASP A 9 -13.71 44.32 -41.11
CA ASP A 9 -12.58 45.19 -41.49
C ASP A 9 -11.28 44.73 -40.80
N SER A 10 -10.11 45.14 -41.32
CA SER A 10 -8.74 44.98 -40.71
C SER A 10 -7.83 43.82 -41.15
N PHE A 11 -7.90 43.31 -42.39
CA PHE A 11 -6.90 42.30 -42.86
C PHE A 11 -5.44 42.83 -42.91
N ALA A 12 -5.24 44.15 -42.97
CA ALA A 12 -3.91 44.79 -43.05
C ALA A 12 -3.20 44.97 -41.69
N ALA A 13 -3.88 44.75 -40.55
CA ALA A 13 -3.29 44.95 -39.22
C ALA A 13 -2.55 43.73 -38.66
N GLY A 14 -2.80 42.53 -39.20
CA GLY A 14 -2.39 41.25 -38.58
C GLY A 14 -0.87 41.05 -38.44
N LEU A 15 -0.07 41.40 -39.46
CA LEU A 15 1.35 41.04 -39.50
C LEU A 15 2.20 41.67 -38.38
N LYS A 16 1.85 42.86 -37.86
CA LYS A 16 2.62 43.48 -36.77
C LYS A 16 2.33 42.89 -35.38
N ASN A 17 1.17 42.27 -35.20
CA ASN A 17 0.85 41.57 -33.94
C ASN A 17 1.34 40.12 -33.96
N PHE A 18 1.36 39.46 -35.13
CA PHE A 18 1.86 38.09 -35.27
C PHE A 18 3.29 37.91 -34.74
N GLY A 19 4.19 38.86 -35.04
CA GLY A 19 5.57 38.82 -34.53
C GLY A 19 5.69 38.93 -33.01
N ARG A 20 4.75 39.60 -32.32
CA ARG A 20 4.74 39.70 -30.85
C ARG A 20 4.16 38.44 -30.20
N VAL A 21 3.09 37.88 -30.77
CA VAL A 21 2.52 36.61 -30.31
C VAL A 21 3.53 35.47 -30.51
N ALA A 22 4.22 35.42 -31.65
CA ALA A 22 5.26 34.44 -31.93
C ALA A 22 6.45 34.55 -30.95
N LEU A 23 6.89 35.77 -30.58
CA LEU A 23 7.99 35.95 -29.64
C LEU A 23 7.62 35.52 -28.21
N CYS A 24 6.39 35.81 -27.77
CA CYS A 24 5.90 35.30 -26.48
C CYS A 24 5.73 33.78 -26.49
N ALA A 25 5.22 33.20 -27.58
CA ALA A 25 5.10 31.74 -27.72
C ALA A 25 6.48 31.05 -27.70
N LEU A 26 7.51 31.63 -28.34
CA LEU A 26 8.87 31.12 -28.28
C LEU A 26 9.47 31.18 -26.86
N LEU A 27 9.18 32.26 -26.11
CA LEU A 27 9.62 32.40 -24.72
C LEU A 27 8.95 31.36 -23.80
N VAL A 28 7.65 31.10 -23.96
CA VAL A 28 6.95 30.05 -23.20
C VAL A 28 7.46 28.64 -23.59
N LEU A 29 7.76 28.40 -24.87
CA LEU A 29 8.40 27.15 -25.32
C LEU A 29 9.88 27.03 -24.90
N SER A 30 10.50 28.10 -24.39
CA SER A 30 11.85 28.08 -23.83
C SER A 30 11.90 27.78 -22.32
N PHE A 31 10.76 27.44 -21.70
CA PHE A 31 10.75 26.58 -20.51
C PHE A 31 11.12 25.14 -20.90
N VAL A 32 12.37 24.98 -21.36
CA VAL A 32 13.05 23.69 -21.31
C VAL A 32 12.93 23.19 -19.87
N ARG A 33 12.45 21.96 -19.68
CA ARG A 33 12.60 21.27 -18.38
C ARG A 33 14.09 21.23 -18.08
N CYS A 34 14.56 22.15 -17.24
CA CYS A 34 15.88 22.04 -16.64
C CYS A 34 15.82 20.78 -15.78
N GLY A 35 16.36 19.68 -16.32
CA GLY A 35 16.64 18.46 -15.56
C GLY A 35 17.67 18.79 -14.51
N THR A 36 17.20 19.28 -13.36
CA THR A 36 18.01 19.44 -12.17
C THR A 36 18.18 18.05 -11.57
N ASP A 37 19.07 17.27 -12.19
CA ASP A 37 19.58 16.02 -11.65
C ASP A 37 20.42 16.40 -10.42
N TYR A 38 19.73 16.50 -9.28
CA TYR A 38 20.32 16.87 -8.01
C TYR A 38 21.27 15.77 -7.54
N ASP A 39 22.45 16.16 -7.02
CA ASP A 39 23.39 15.19 -6.46
C ASP A 39 22.85 14.64 -5.13
N THR A 40 22.19 13.48 -5.21
CA THR A 40 21.59 12.76 -4.08
C THR A 40 22.61 12.19 -3.08
N SER A 41 23.92 12.31 -3.36
CA SER A 41 24.96 12.08 -2.35
C SER A 41 25.15 13.26 -1.40
N THR A 42 24.65 14.45 -1.78
CA THR A 42 24.68 15.66 -0.95
C THR A 42 23.38 15.86 -0.17
N ILE A 43 23.48 16.53 1.00
CA ILE A 43 22.31 16.87 1.82
C ILE A 43 21.35 17.80 1.06
N ASP A 44 21.88 18.81 0.38
CA ASP A 44 21.08 19.78 -0.38
C ASP A 44 20.39 19.13 -1.59
N GLY A 45 21.10 18.25 -2.31
CA GLY A 45 20.54 17.53 -3.46
C GLY A 45 19.49 16.50 -3.06
N ARG A 46 19.73 15.73 -1.98
CA ARG A 46 18.68 14.90 -1.35
C ARG A 46 17.45 15.71 -1.00
N ARG A 47 17.64 16.84 -0.30
CA ARG A 47 16.53 17.70 0.12
C ARG A 47 15.74 18.21 -1.07
N ALA A 48 16.40 18.69 -2.12
CA ALA A 48 15.73 19.17 -3.32
C ALA A 48 14.93 18.06 -4.04
N THR A 49 15.42 16.82 -4.05
CA THR A 49 14.66 15.65 -4.52
C THR A 49 13.43 15.35 -3.66
N LEU A 50 13.53 15.45 -2.33
CA LEU A 50 12.39 15.24 -1.43
C LEU A 50 11.36 16.37 -1.52
N ASP A 51 11.81 17.63 -1.55
CA ASP A 51 10.95 18.81 -1.75
C ASP A 51 10.20 18.70 -3.11
N ALA A 52 10.86 18.25 -4.18
CA ALA A 52 10.24 18.03 -5.48
C ALA A 52 9.23 16.86 -5.48
N ALA A 53 9.53 15.75 -4.79
CA ALA A 53 8.59 14.64 -4.64
C ALA A 53 7.35 15.06 -3.84
N GLN A 54 7.51 15.87 -2.78
CA GLN A 54 6.38 16.40 -1.99
C GLN A 54 5.47 17.33 -2.80
N ILE A 55 6.01 18.11 -3.74
CA ILE A 55 5.21 18.92 -4.67
C ILE A 55 4.31 18.01 -5.52
N HIS A 56 4.89 17.02 -6.21
CA HIS A 56 4.14 16.04 -7.01
C HIS A 56 3.06 15.32 -6.17
N LEU A 57 3.37 14.90 -4.94
CA LEU A 57 2.38 14.30 -4.02
C LEU A 57 1.25 15.26 -3.63
N SER A 58 1.53 16.55 -3.47
CA SER A 58 0.51 17.57 -3.17
C SER A 58 -0.41 17.89 -4.36
N GLU A 59 0.06 17.62 -5.58
CA GLU A 59 -0.68 17.79 -6.84
C GLU A 59 -1.40 16.51 -7.30
N GLY A 60 -1.11 15.36 -6.65
CA GLY A 60 -1.66 14.04 -7.00
C GLY A 60 -0.87 13.29 -8.07
N GLU A 61 0.30 13.79 -8.47
CA GLU A 61 1.22 13.22 -9.45
C GLU A 61 2.04 12.08 -8.81
N CYS A 62 1.35 11.00 -8.41
CA CYS A 62 1.93 9.92 -7.61
C CYS A 62 3.09 9.19 -8.34
N THR A 63 3.00 9.03 -9.65
CA THR A 63 4.00 8.35 -10.49
C THR A 63 5.27 9.20 -10.60
N GLU A 64 5.11 10.49 -10.86
CA GLU A 64 6.17 11.49 -10.94
C GLU A 64 6.92 11.60 -9.60
N ALA A 65 6.20 11.51 -8.47
CA ALA A 65 6.81 11.43 -7.15
C ALA A 65 7.67 10.16 -6.98
N ILE A 66 7.21 8.98 -7.46
CA ILE A 66 8.01 7.74 -7.46
C ILE A 66 9.26 7.90 -8.34
N GLU A 67 9.14 8.49 -9.55
CA GLU A 67 10.29 8.75 -10.43
C GLU A 67 11.36 9.64 -9.77
N LYS A 68 10.95 10.65 -8.97
CA LYS A 68 11.91 11.47 -8.19
C LYS A 68 12.61 10.66 -7.09
N LEU A 69 11.88 9.77 -6.43
CA LEU A 69 12.37 9.04 -5.27
C LEU A 69 13.21 7.82 -5.63
N GLU A 70 12.98 7.18 -6.78
CA GLU A 70 13.61 5.91 -7.17
C GLU A 70 15.13 5.94 -7.03
N GLY A 71 15.78 6.96 -7.59
CA GLY A 71 17.24 7.08 -7.62
C GLY A 71 17.89 7.22 -6.24
N ILE A 72 17.19 7.81 -5.26
CA ILE A 72 17.67 7.93 -3.89
C ILE A 72 17.23 6.76 -3.00
N TYR A 73 16.02 6.24 -3.19
CA TYR A 73 15.50 5.07 -2.47
C TYR A 73 16.36 3.82 -2.73
N LYS A 74 16.91 3.67 -3.94
CA LYS A 74 17.84 2.59 -4.32
C LYS A 74 19.31 2.89 -4.01
N SER A 75 19.62 3.98 -3.31
CA SER A 75 21.00 4.42 -3.03
C SER A 75 21.45 4.11 -1.60
N ALA A 76 22.77 4.19 -1.34
CA ALA A 76 23.32 4.13 0.02
C ALA A 76 23.02 5.37 0.89
N SER A 77 22.43 6.44 0.33
CA SER A 77 22.01 7.67 1.03
C SER A 77 20.56 7.63 1.55
N VAL A 78 19.89 6.47 1.40
CA VAL A 78 18.51 6.25 1.84
C VAL A 78 18.39 6.21 3.36
N ASP A 79 17.38 6.89 3.88
CA ASP A 79 17.03 6.91 5.30
C ASP A 79 15.51 6.86 5.50
N ASN A 80 15.06 6.97 6.75
CA ASN A 80 13.65 6.90 7.10
C ASN A 80 12.79 8.01 6.47
N GLU A 81 13.34 9.20 6.23
CA GLU A 81 12.60 10.29 5.58
C GLU A 81 12.32 9.94 4.12
N VAL A 82 13.35 9.48 3.41
CA VAL A 82 13.22 8.95 2.03
C VAL A 82 12.22 7.79 1.98
N ARG A 83 12.27 6.85 2.93
CA ARG A 83 11.36 5.69 2.98
C ARG A 83 9.91 6.06 3.26
N MET A 84 9.64 6.94 4.22
CA MET A 84 8.28 7.40 4.51
C MET A 84 7.67 8.18 3.34
N ILE A 85 8.46 9.00 2.63
CA ILE A 85 7.99 9.73 1.45
C ILE A 85 7.79 8.76 0.26
N THR A 86 8.65 7.74 0.11
CA THR A 86 8.48 6.66 -0.89
C THR A 86 7.22 5.82 -0.63
N ALA A 87 6.98 5.45 0.63
CA ALA A 87 5.74 4.81 1.04
C ALA A 87 4.51 5.68 0.74
N SER A 88 4.60 6.99 0.98
CA SER A 88 3.54 7.95 0.65
C SER A 88 3.25 7.99 -0.84
N ALA A 89 4.27 7.89 -1.70
CA ALA A 89 4.10 7.88 -3.16
C ALA A 89 3.48 6.59 -3.68
N TYR A 90 3.91 5.43 -3.18
CA TYR A 90 3.26 4.16 -3.51
C TYR A 90 1.82 4.06 -2.94
N ALA A 91 1.55 4.63 -1.76
CA ALA A 91 0.21 4.71 -1.18
C ALA A 91 -0.70 5.71 -1.92
N CYS A 92 -0.13 6.77 -2.51
CA CYS A 92 -0.82 7.68 -3.44
C CYS A 92 -1.31 6.92 -4.68
N VAL A 93 -0.44 6.11 -5.31
CA VAL A 93 -0.82 5.20 -6.41
C VAL A 93 -1.92 4.21 -5.98
N ALA A 94 -1.90 3.77 -4.72
CA ALA A 94 -2.93 2.90 -4.15
C ALA A 94 -4.20 3.62 -3.66
N ASN A 95 -4.41 4.89 -4.01
CA ASN A 95 -5.58 5.68 -3.64
C ASN A 95 -5.85 5.75 -2.12
N VAL A 96 -4.81 5.61 -1.28
CA VAL A 96 -4.93 5.51 0.19
C VAL A 96 -5.25 6.87 0.82
N ASN A 97 -6.54 7.22 0.83
CA ASN A 97 -7.03 8.42 1.51
C ASN A 97 -7.32 8.13 2.98
N PHE A 98 -6.34 8.43 3.84
CA PHE A 98 -6.39 8.28 5.31
C PHE A 98 -7.66 8.89 5.94
N PHE A 99 -8.03 10.12 5.59
CA PHE A 99 -9.17 10.81 6.21
C PHE A 99 -10.51 10.20 5.77
N LYS A 100 -10.66 9.83 4.49
CA LYS A 100 -11.82 9.09 3.98
C LYS A 100 -11.97 7.76 4.72
N MET A 101 -10.88 6.98 4.81
CA MET A 101 -10.88 5.68 5.47
C MET A 101 -11.22 5.78 6.96
N ILE A 102 -10.69 6.75 7.71
CA ILE A 102 -11.10 6.94 9.11
C ILE A 102 -12.59 7.30 9.22
N GLY A 103 -13.11 8.15 8.33
CA GLY A 103 -14.55 8.44 8.26
C GLY A 103 -15.39 7.18 8.07
N GLU A 104 -15.11 6.41 7.02
CA GLU A 104 -15.89 5.21 6.70
C GLU A 104 -15.71 4.07 7.71
N LEU A 105 -14.54 3.92 8.34
CA LEU A 105 -14.33 2.98 9.45
C LEU A 105 -15.11 3.38 10.71
N VAL A 106 -15.27 4.68 10.98
CA VAL A 106 -16.09 5.18 12.11
C VAL A 106 -17.57 5.00 11.81
N GLU A 107 -18.03 5.36 10.62
CA GLU A 107 -19.44 5.20 10.18
C GLU A 107 -19.86 3.72 10.15
N ASN A 108 -18.96 2.83 9.73
CA ASN A 108 -19.18 1.39 9.71
C ASN A 108 -18.63 0.66 10.95
N SER A 109 -18.38 1.37 12.06
CA SER A 109 -17.81 0.79 13.28
C SER A 109 -18.51 -0.47 13.83
N PRO A 110 -19.85 -0.68 13.70
CA PRO A 110 -20.48 -1.94 14.09
C PRO A 110 -20.08 -3.17 13.26
N LEU A 111 -19.49 -2.97 12.07
CA LEU A 111 -19.13 -4.04 11.13
C LEU A 111 -17.71 -4.57 11.33
N LEU A 112 -16.84 -3.84 12.05
CA LEU A 112 -15.40 -4.10 12.17
C LEU A 112 -15.04 -5.39 12.93
N GLY A 113 -16.01 -6.04 13.58
CA GLY A 113 -15.83 -7.25 14.39
C GLY A 113 -16.39 -8.54 13.77
N GLY A 114 -16.74 -8.56 12.48
CA GLY A 114 -17.32 -9.74 11.82
C GLY A 114 -17.15 -9.73 10.31
N GLY A 115 -17.72 -10.71 9.61
CA GLY A 115 -17.53 -10.94 8.16
C GLY A 115 -17.82 -9.73 7.25
N ALA A 116 -18.64 -8.79 7.72
CA ALA A 116 -18.91 -7.55 7.02
C ALA A 116 -17.68 -6.62 6.89
N PHE A 117 -16.68 -6.72 7.77
CA PHE A 117 -15.42 -5.97 7.74
C PHE A 117 -14.69 -6.11 6.39
N TRP A 118 -14.43 -7.34 5.96
CA TRP A 118 -13.81 -7.64 4.67
C TRP A 118 -14.63 -7.07 3.51
N SER A 119 -15.96 -7.27 3.55
CA SER A 119 -16.89 -6.71 2.58
C SER A 119 -16.96 -5.17 2.54
N LEU A 120 -16.42 -4.50 3.57
CA LEU A 120 -16.23 -3.05 3.59
C LEU A 120 -14.88 -2.70 2.94
N LEU A 121 -13.77 -3.38 3.31
CA LEU A 121 -12.45 -3.12 2.72
C LEU A 121 -12.46 -3.23 1.20
N ALA A 122 -13.07 -4.30 0.67
CA ALA A 122 -13.22 -4.50 -0.77
C ALA A 122 -14.13 -3.46 -1.48
N LYS A 123 -14.87 -2.63 -0.75
CA LYS A 123 -15.64 -1.48 -1.27
C LYS A 123 -14.89 -0.16 -1.12
N LEU A 124 -14.08 -0.01 -0.07
CA LEU A 124 -13.20 1.14 0.15
C LEU A 124 -12.11 1.24 -0.92
N PHE A 125 -11.59 0.08 -1.34
CA PHE A 125 -10.46 -0.06 -2.26
C PHE A 125 -10.87 -0.82 -3.53
N PRO A 126 -11.60 -0.19 -4.46
CA PRO A 126 -11.90 -0.80 -5.75
C PRO A 126 -10.61 -1.01 -6.55
N SER A 127 -10.45 -2.20 -7.12
CA SER A 127 -9.29 -2.60 -7.92
C SER A 127 -9.73 -3.54 -9.05
N PRO A 128 -10.45 -3.01 -10.06
CA PRO A 128 -11.14 -3.83 -11.05
C PRO A 128 -10.15 -4.56 -11.96
N ALA A 129 -10.14 -5.89 -11.93
CA ALA A 129 -9.25 -6.74 -12.76
C ALA A 129 -9.41 -6.56 -14.29
N SER A 130 -10.41 -5.81 -14.75
CA SER A 130 -10.59 -5.39 -16.13
C SER A 130 -9.75 -4.17 -16.55
N ASP A 131 -9.16 -3.46 -15.59
CA ASP A 131 -8.31 -2.29 -15.83
C ASP A 131 -6.83 -2.70 -15.76
N PRO A 132 -6.09 -2.70 -16.89
CA PRO A 132 -4.68 -3.08 -16.91
C PRO A 132 -3.76 -2.00 -16.33
N ASP A 133 -4.23 -0.76 -16.22
CA ASP A 133 -3.48 0.38 -15.70
C ASP A 133 -3.74 0.57 -14.19
N ASP A 134 -4.67 -0.18 -13.59
CA ASP A 134 -4.91 -0.16 -12.15
C ASP A 134 -3.71 -0.72 -11.36
N LYS A 135 -3.08 0.19 -10.60
CA LYS A 135 -1.94 -0.08 -9.72
C LYS A 135 -2.29 -0.16 -8.24
N ALA A 136 -3.58 -0.24 -7.86
CA ALA A 136 -3.99 -0.23 -6.45
C ALA A 136 -3.30 -1.31 -5.60
N VAL A 137 -3.31 -2.57 -6.07
CA VAL A 137 -2.62 -3.68 -5.41
C VAL A 137 -1.10 -3.45 -5.38
N GLU A 138 -0.47 -3.15 -6.52
CA GLU A 138 0.99 -2.99 -6.63
C GLU A 138 1.51 -1.86 -5.71
N GLY A 139 0.85 -0.70 -5.72
CA GLY A 139 1.19 0.45 -4.89
C GLY A 139 1.00 0.16 -3.39
N ALA A 140 -0.07 -0.54 -2.99
CA ALA A 140 -0.32 -0.82 -1.57
C ALA A 140 0.77 -1.75 -1.01
N ILE A 141 1.20 -2.75 -1.77
CA ILE A 141 2.24 -3.66 -1.29
C ILE A 141 3.65 -3.02 -1.38
N LEU A 142 3.95 -2.21 -2.40
CA LEU A 142 5.23 -1.47 -2.46
C LEU A 142 5.35 -0.39 -1.37
N ALA A 143 4.23 0.24 -0.98
CA ALA A 143 4.18 1.08 0.21
C ALA A 143 4.43 0.27 1.48
N SER A 144 3.93 -0.97 1.56
CA SER A 144 4.17 -1.87 2.70
C SER A 144 5.66 -2.22 2.84
N ASP A 145 6.34 -2.61 1.76
CA ASP A 145 7.80 -2.85 1.74
C ASP A 145 8.56 -1.62 2.30
N ALA A 146 8.23 -0.42 1.82
CA ALA A 146 8.88 0.82 2.22
C ALA A 146 8.66 1.18 3.70
N LEU A 147 7.46 0.91 4.25
CA LEU A 147 7.14 1.13 5.66
C LEU A 147 7.79 0.09 6.58
N MET A 148 7.92 -1.16 6.13
CA MET A 148 8.67 -2.19 6.85
C MET A 148 10.16 -1.83 6.98
N ALA A 149 10.70 -1.06 6.04
CA ALA A 149 12.08 -0.57 6.06
C ALA A 149 12.32 0.71 6.89
N THR A 150 11.29 1.38 7.38
CA THR A 150 11.44 2.54 8.27
C THR A 150 11.69 2.05 9.70
N LEU A 151 12.96 1.90 10.09
CA LEU A 151 13.37 1.29 11.37
C LEU A 151 13.53 2.31 12.49
N LYS A 152 13.33 1.91 13.75
CA LYS A 152 13.63 2.76 14.92
C LYS A 152 15.14 3.07 15.02
N PRO A 153 15.53 4.28 15.46
CA PRO A 153 16.93 4.59 15.76
C PRO A 153 17.51 3.60 16.78
N GLY A 154 18.55 2.87 16.39
CA GLY A 154 19.17 1.84 17.23
C GLY A 154 18.47 0.47 17.22
N ALA A 155 17.47 0.25 16.35
CA ALA A 155 16.97 -1.09 16.06
C ALA A 155 18.14 -1.97 15.57
N VAL A 156 18.37 -3.10 16.23
CA VAL A 156 19.36 -4.07 15.79
C VAL A 156 18.78 -4.86 14.64
N ILE A 157 19.45 -4.86 13.49
CA ILE A 157 19.09 -5.74 12.37
C ILE A 157 19.26 -7.18 12.85
N LEU A 158 18.13 -7.86 13.05
CA LEU A 158 18.02 -9.23 13.54
C LEU A 158 18.50 -10.25 12.48
N PRO A 159 18.56 -11.57 12.80
CA PRO A 159 18.87 -12.58 11.80
C PRO A 159 17.96 -12.50 10.56
N GLU A 160 18.46 -12.99 9.42
CA GLU A 160 17.83 -12.89 8.09
C GLU A 160 16.33 -13.28 8.05
N SER A 161 15.90 -14.22 8.89
CA SER A 161 14.48 -14.61 9.09
C SER A 161 13.56 -13.49 9.60
N TYR A 162 14.12 -12.35 10.00
CA TYR A 162 13.41 -11.17 10.51
C TYR A 162 13.49 -9.96 9.55
N ILE A 163 14.06 -10.17 8.36
CA ILE A 163 14.28 -9.14 7.33
C ILE A 163 13.58 -9.55 6.02
N ASP A 164 13.25 -8.60 5.15
CA ASP A 164 13.16 -8.85 3.70
C ASP A 164 14.55 -8.65 3.05
N PRO A 165 15.30 -9.72 2.72
CA PRO A 165 16.63 -9.59 2.11
C PRO A 165 16.59 -9.19 0.63
N GLU A 166 15.42 -9.23 -0.02
CA GLU A 166 15.27 -8.95 -1.45
C GLU A 166 14.81 -7.51 -1.76
N GLY A 167 14.55 -6.71 -0.73
CA GLY A 167 14.25 -5.29 -0.86
C GLY A 167 15.51 -4.46 -1.07
N PHE A 168 15.44 -3.42 -1.92
CA PHE A 168 16.48 -2.36 -1.99
C PHE A 168 16.72 -1.71 -0.62
N ASN A 169 15.69 -1.73 0.24
CA ASN A 169 15.75 -1.37 1.64
C ASN A 169 15.26 -2.59 2.45
N PRO A 170 16.14 -3.37 3.08
CA PRO A 170 15.74 -4.55 3.82
C PRO A 170 14.85 -4.21 5.02
N GLY A 171 13.59 -4.64 4.98
CA GLY A 171 12.56 -4.26 5.96
C GLY A 171 12.39 -5.26 7.11
N ALA A 172 12.07 -4.78 8.31
CA ALA A 172 11.84 -5.64 9.47
C ALA A 172 10.47 -6.33 9.43
N THR A 173 10.42 -7.63 9.73
CA THR A 173 9.16 -8.37 9.89
C THR A 173 8.50 -8.14 11.26
N LEU A 174 9.25 -7.67 12.26
CA LEU A 174 8.72 -7.31 13.58
C LEU A 174 8.30 -5.84 13.66
N ALA A 175 7.04 -5.60 14.05
CA ALA A 175 6.52 -4.25 14.30
C ALA A 175 7.22 -3.50 15.46
N SER A 176 7.89 -4.20 16.38
CA SER A 176 8.69 -3.57 17.44
C SER A 176 9.82 -2.69 16.89
N ASP A 177 10.42 -3.14 15.79
CA ASP A 177 11.69 -2.63 15.27
C ASP A 177 11.48 -1.53 14.21
N ARG A 178 10.27 -1.47 13.64
CA ARG A 178 9.77 -0.40 12.77
C ARG A 178 9.46 0.85 13.58
N ALA A 179 9.58 2.02 12.97
CA ALA A 179 9.16 3.29 13.57
C ALA A 179 7.64 3.33 13.83
N ASP A 180 7.21 4.10 14.82
CA ASP A 180 5.81 4.05 15.29
C ASP A 180 4.83 4.76 14.36
N ASP A 181 5.29 5.79 13.66
CA ASP A 181 4.64 6.44 12.52
C ASP A 181 4.56 5.50 11.30
N ALA A 182 5.62 4.74 11.03
CA ALA A 182 5.61 3.74 9.97
C ALA A 182 4.63 2.60 10.25
N ASN A 183 4.55 2.12 11.50
CA ASN A 183 3.53 1.16 11.93
C ASN A 183 2.11 1.73 11.81
N LEU A 184 1.90 2.98 12.24
CA LEU A 184 0.60 3.66 12.11
C LEU A 184 0.17 3.75 10.64
N TYR A 185 1.07 4.12 9.73
CA TYR A 185 0.76 4.19 8.31
C TYR A 185 0.55 2.79 7.69
N LEU A 186 1.35 1.81 8.11
CA LEU A 186 1.27 0.44 7.60
C LEU A 186 -0.06 -0.23 7.93
N LEU A 187 -0.76 0.16 9.00
CA LEU A 187 -2.16 -0.24 9.22
C LEU A 187 -3.03 0.10 8.01
N PHE A 188 -3.03 1.37 7.61
CA PHE A 188 -3.89 1.90 6.53
C PHE A 188 -3.49 1.37 5.16
N VAL A 189 -2.20 1.18 4.92
CA VAL A 189 -1.68 0.58 3.69
C VAL A 189 -1.99 -0.93 3.62
N SER A 190 -1.93 -1.65 4.74
CA SER A 190 -2.33 -3.07 4.81
C SER A 190 -3.83 -3.24 4.51
N LEU A 191 -4.68 -2.37 5.08
CA LEU A 191 -6.12 -2.33 4.76
C LEU A 191 -6.38 -2.08 3.28
N ALA A 192 -5.58 -1.22 2.64
CA ALA A 192 -5.66 -0.96 1.21
C ALA A 192 -5.25 -2.17 0.36
N ALA A 193 -4.16 -2.85 0.72
CA ALA A 193 -3.71 -4.07 0.05
C ALA A 193 -4.76 -5.18 0.16
N ILE A 194 -5.29 -5.45 1.36
CA ILE A 194 -6.37 -6.41 1.62
C ILE A 194 -7.59 -6.08 0.75
N GLY A 195 -8.12 -4.86 0.84
CA GLY A 195 -9.33 -4.47 0.12
C GLY A 195 -9.16 -4.52 -1.40
N ALA A 196 -8.04 -4.04 -1.93
CA ALA A 196 -7.73 -4.10 -3.35
C ALA A 196 -7.60 -5.55 -3.84
N MET A 197 -6.99 -6.45 -3.07
CA MET A 197 -6.88 -7.87 -3.40
C MET A 197 -8.24 -8.59 -3.33
N GLU A 198 -9.05 -8.34 -2.30
CA GLU A 198 -10.42 -8.88 -2.19
C GLU A 198 -11.31 -8.37 -3.35
N ASN A 199 -11.15 -7.12 -3.77
CA ASN A 199 -11.85 -6.58 -4.93
C ASN A 199 -11.36 -7.20 -6.26
N ARG A 200 -10.04 -7.28 -6.46
CA ARG A 200 -9.43 -7.76 -7.71
C ARG A 200 -9.59 -9.25 -7.94
N PHE A 201 -9.31 -10.06 -6.92
CA PHE A 201 -9.19 -11.51 -7.02
C PHE A 201 -10.38 -12.26 -6.43
N GLY A 202 -11.12 -11.66 -5.48
CA GLY A 202 -12.39 -12.20 -5.02
C GLY A 202 -13.55 -11.94 -5.99
N ALA A 203 -13.44 -10.94 -6.88
CA ALA A 203 -14.47 -10.57 -7.84
C ALA A 203 -15.88 -10.37 -7.20
N PRO A 204 -16.03 -9.41 -6.25
CA PRO A 204 -17.30 -9.13 -5.60
C PRO A 204 -18.40 -8.73 -6.59
N ASP A 205 -19.63 -9.12 -6.27
CA ASP A 205 -20.84 -8.57 -6.87
C ASP A 205 -21.51 -7.54 -5.94
N ALA A 206 -22.68 -7.03 -6.32
CA ALA A 206 -23.41 -6.03 -5.54
C ALA A 206 -23.95 -6.54 -4.18
N THR A 207 -23.81 -7.85 -3.90
CA THR A 207 -24.37 -8.56 -2.75
C THR A 207 -23.36 -9.40 -1.97
N TYR A 208 -22.22 -9.79 -2.55
CA TYR A 208 -21.28 -10.75 -1.96
C TYR A 208 -19.81 -10.54 -2.39
N LEU A 209 -18.86 -11.01 -1.56
CA LEU A 209 -17.45 -11.16 -1.93
C LEU A 209 -17.19 -12.59 -2.43
N GLY A 210 -16.84 -12.76 -3.70
CA GLY A 210 -16.46 -14.07 -4.24
C GLY A 210 -15.11 -14.56 -3.72
N THR A 211 -14.92 -15.88 -3.76
CA THR A 211 -13.82 -16.62 -3.10
C THR A 211 -12.42 -16.22 -3.57
N LEU A 212 -11.54 -15.85 -2.63
CA LEU A 212 -10.11 -15.67 -2.89
C LEU A 212 -9.47 -17.02 -3.28
N PRO A 213 -8.71 -17.10 -4.39
CA PRO A 213 -8.34 -18.37 -5.02
C PRO A 213 -7.20 -19.13 -4.31
N TRP A 214 -6.38 -18.45 -3.50
CA TRP A 214 -5.15 -18.98 -2.89
C TRP A 214 -5.40 -19.92 -1.69
N GLN A 215 -6.36 -20.85 -1.82
CA GLN A 215 -6.79 -21.76 -0.76
C GLN A 215 -5.84 -22.96 -0.52
N ALA A 216 -4.82 -23.13 -1.34
CA ALA A 216 -3.82 -24.20 -1.24
C ALA A 216 -2.39 -23.62 -1.32
N GLY A 217 -1.45 -24.24 -0.60
CA GLY A 217 -0.05 -23.77 -0.54
C GLY A 217 0.71 -23.87 -1.88
N ASP A 218 0.21 -24.68 -2.81
CA ASP A 218 0.68 -24.87 -4.18
C ASP A 218 -0.23 -24.23 -5.25
N HIS A 219 -1.08 -23.27 -4.86
CA HIS A 219 -1.76 -22.42 -5.84
C HIS A 219 -0.72 -21.63 -6.66
N VAL A 220 -0.91 -21.52 -7.98
CA VAL A 220 0.08 -20.93 -8.90
C VAL A 220 0.50 -19.51 -8.51
N ASP A 221 -0.45 -18.66 -8.11
CA ASP A 221 -0.18 -17.28 -7.65
C ASP A 221 0.06 -17.17 -6.12
N MET A 222 0.43 -18.26 -5.44
CA MET A 222 0.71 -18.24 -4.00
C MET A 222 2.03 -17.52 -3.68
N GLU A 223 3.08 -17.72 -4.49
CA GLU A 223 4.38 -17.05 -4.35
C GLU A 223 4.25 -15.51 -4.47
N THR A 224 3.27 -15.02 -5.24
CA THR A 224 3.01 -13.59 -5.46
C THR A 224 1.88 -13.04 -4.59
N ASP A 225 0.64 -13.13 -5.06
CA ASP A 225 -0.50 -12.39 -4.53
C ASP A 225 -1.06 -13.05 -3.27
N GLY A 226 -1.04 -14.39 -3.19
CA GLY A 226 -1.46 -15.13 -1.99
C GLY A 226 -0.59 -14.83 -0.77
N CYS A 227 0.74 -14.80 -0.95
CA CYS A 227 1.66 -14.42 0.12
C CYS A 227 1.57 -12.94 0.46
N ALA A 228 1.41 -12.06 -0.53
CA ALA A 228 1.21 -10.63 -0.30
C ALA A 228 -0.09 -10.33 0.46
N PHE A 229 -1.16 -11.06 0.19
CA PHE A 229 -2.42 -10.98 0.93
C PHE A 229 -2.24 -11.40 2.39
N ALA A 230 -1.71 -12.60 2.62
CA ALA A 230 -1.47 -13.12 3.96
C ALA A 230 -0.54 -12.22 4.79
N SER A 231 0.53 -11.72 4.15
CA SER A 231 1.44 -10.72 4.74
C SER A 231 0.71 -9.43 5.13
N SER A 232 -0.18 -8.92 4.27
CA SER A 232 -0.95 -7.70 4.57
C SER A 232 -1.90 -7.91 5.76
N VAL A 233 -2.55 -9.07 5.85
CA VAL A 233 -3.40 -9.43 7.01
C VAL A 233 -2.58 -9.49 8.31
N LEU A 234 -1.39 -10.10 8.30
CA LEU A 234 -0.53 -10.15 9.49
C LEU A 234 0.04 -8.77 9.87
N ASN A 235 0.46 -7.97 8.89
CA ASN A 235 0.96 -6.61 9.14
C ASN A 235 -0.14 -5.68 9.67
N PHE A 236 -1.40 -5.84 9.21
CA PHE A 236 -2.56 -5.20 9.83
C PHE A 236 -2.70 -5.60 11.32
N VAL A 237 -2.77 -6.90 11.63
CA VAL A 237 -2.93 -7.39 13.02
C VAL A 237 -1.79 -6.91 13.93
N ASP A 238 -0.55 -6.94 13.45
CA ASP A 238 0.60 -6.46 14.20
C ASP A 238 0.47 -4.95 14.52
N THR A 239 0.13 -4.13 13.52
CA THR A 239 0.10 -2.66 13.63
C THR A 239 -1.09 -2.09 14.41
N VAL A 240 -2.23 -2.80 14.52
CA VAL A 240 -3.37 -2.38 15.38
C VAL A 240 -2.91 -2.08 16.81
N GLY A 241 -1.91 -2.80 17.33
CA GLY A 241 -1.36 -2.56 18.67
C GLY A 241 -0.69 -1.19 18.84
N SER A 242 0.04 -0.72 17.81
CA SER A 242 0.70 0.60 17.83
C SER A 242 -0.33 1.74 17.78
N VAL A 243 -1.43 1.55 17.03
CA VAL A 243 -2.54 2.51 16.98
C VAL A 243 -3.33 2.52 18.28
N ALA A 244 -3.58 1.35 18.87
CA ALA A 244 -4.25 1.23 20.18
C ALA A 244 -3.48 1.97 21.29
N ASN A 245 -2.15 1.81 21.34
CA ASN A 245 -1.28 2.51 22.28
C ASN A 245 -1.24 4.04 22.08
N SER A 246 -1.63 4.52 20.89
CA SER A 246 -1.66 5.94 20.52
C SER A 246 -3.07 6.56 20.59
N SER A 247 -4.08 5.78 20.99
CA SER A 247 -5.50 6.16 21.00
C SER A 247 -5.98 6.64 22.38
N SER A 248 -7.25 7.07 22.50
CA SER A 248 -7.88 7.24 23.82
C SER A 248 -7.96 5.88 24.54
N PRO A 249 -8.04 5.83 25.89
CA PRO A 249 -8.07 4.57 26.63
C PRO A 249 -9.20 3.61 26.20
N GLU A 250 -10.35 4.16 25.83
CA GLU A 250 -11.55 3.42 25.41
C GLU A 250 -11.36 2.82 24.02
N LEU A 251 -10.87 3.63 23.06
CA LEU A 251 -10.57 3.18 21.71
C LEU A 251 -9.39 2.20 21.69
N GLY A 252 -8.37 2.44 22.50
CA GLY A 252 -7.24 1.55 22.69
C GLY A 252 -7.66 0.19 23.25
N ALA A 253 -8.55 0.15 24.24
CA ALA A 253 -9.10 -1.11 24.77
C ALA A 253 -9.92 -1.87 23.71
N ALA A 254 -10.72 -1.17 22.89
CA ALA A 254 -11.47 -1.78 21.79
C ALA A 254 -10.53 -2.35 20.71
N LEU A 255 -9.52 -1.58 20.29
CA LEU A 255 -8.52 -2.01 19.30
C LEU A 255 -7.65 -3.17 19.80
N LEU A 256 -7.27 -3.20 21.08
CA LEU A 256 -6.58 -4.35 21.67
C LEU A 256 -7.47 -5.60 21.72
N THR A 257 -8.76 -5.44 22.04
CA THR A 257 -9.72 -6.56 22.02
C THR A 257 -9.88 -7.13 20.60
N LEU A 258 -10.00 -6.25 19.61
CA LEU A 258 -10.03 -6.62 18.19
C LEU A 258 -8.73 -7.31 17.77
N LYS A 259 -7.56 -6.76 18.14
CA LYS A 259 -6.26 -7.36 17.85
C LYS A 259 -6.15 -8.78 18.40
N THR A 260 -6.49 -9.01 19.66
CA THR A 260 -6.41 -10.35 20.27
C THR A 260 -7.30 -11.34 19.53
N GLY A 261 -8.56 -10.99 19.29
CA GLY A 261 -9.51 -11.88 18.60
C GLY A 261 -9.09 -12.24 17.17
N ILE A 262 -8.51 -11.29 16.42
CA ILE A 262 -8.01 -11.58 15.07
C ILE A 262 -6.67 -12.33 15.13
N ALA A 263 -5.76 -11.98 16.04
CA ALA A 263 -4.45 -12.65 16.19
C ALA A 263 -4.60 -14.14 16.55
N ASP A 264 -5.42 -14.46 17.56
CA ASP A 264 -5.72 -15.84 17.95
C ASP A 264 -6.32 -16.63 16.76
N GLY A 265 -7.18 -15.98 15.97
CA GLY A 265 -7.74 -16.54 14.74
C GLY A 265 -6.68 -16.81 13.66
N MET A 266 -5.79 -15.86 13.40
CA MET A 266 -4.73 -16.00 12.41
C MET A 266 -3.72 -17.08 12.79
N ASP A 267 -3.25 -17.14 14.04
CA ASP A 267 -2.33 -18.18 14.50
C ASP A 267 -2.97 -19.58 14.40
N ALA A 268 -4.27 -19.71 14.71
CA ALA A 268 -5.02 -20.95 14.47
C ALA A 268 -5.13 -21.28 12.98
N ALA A 269 -5.37 -20.30 12.11
CA ALA A 269 -5.46 -20.48 10.66
C ALA A 269 -4.12 -20.91 10.04
N CYS A 270 -3.01 -20.26 10.40
CA CYS A 270 -1.66 -20.65 10.01
C CYS A 270 -1.32 -22.09 10.45
N THR A 271 -1.66 -22.43 11.70
CA THR A 271 -1.47 -23.79 12.24
C THR A 271 -2.27 -24.83 11.44
N ALA A 272 -3.54 -24.53 11.11
CA ALA A 272 -4.38 -25.40 10.31
C ALA A 272 -3.89 -25.55 8.86
N GLY A 273 -3.46 -24.45 8.22
CA GLY A 273 -2.90 -24.46 6.87
C GLY A 273 -1.62 -25.29 6.77
N CYS A 274 -0.69 -25.14 7.73
CA CYS A 274 0.48 -26.00 7.83
C CYS A 274 0.09 -27.49 8.02
N PHE A 275 -0.88 -27.79 8.89
CA PHE A 275 -1.35 -29.17 9.12
C PHE A 275 -1.93 -29.82 7.85
N VAL A 276 -2.67 -29.07 7.02
CA VAL A 276 -3.20 -29.56 5.72
C VAL A 276 -2.06 -29.98 4.78
N CYS A 277 -0.93 -29.26 4.80
CA CYS A 277 0.28 -29.63 4.05
C CYS A 277 1.12 -30.75 4.70
N GLY A 278 0.73 -31.28 5.87
CA GLY A 278 1.55 -32.22 6.64
C GLY A 278 2.75 -31.58 7.34
N LEU A 279 2.76 -30.26 7.49
CA LEU A 279 3.78 -29.47 8.18
C LEU A 279 3.35 -29.14 9.62
N VAL A 280 4.29 -28.68 10.44
CA VAL A 280 4.03 -28.21 11.82
C VAL A 280 4.45 -26.74 11.94
N CYS A 281 3.53 -25.90 12.42
CA CYS A 281 3.74 -24.48 12.68
C CYS A 281 3.12 -24.14 14.03
N ASP A 282 3.88 -23.47 14.89
CA ASP A 282 3.43 -23.01 16.20
C ASP A 282 2.90 -21.56 16.06
N GLY A 283 1.71 -21.41 15.47
CA GLY A 283 1.18 -20.12 15.02
C GLY A 283 1.70 -19.69 13.65
N CYS A 284 1.54 -18.41 13.30
CA CYS A 284 1.96 -17.82 12.04
C CYS A 284 3.48 -17.53 12.01
N PRO A 285 4.22 -18.07 11.02
CA PRO A 285 5.64 -17.77 10.85
C PRO A 285 5.92 -16.26 10.82
N ILE A 286 6.96 -15.81 11.53
CA ILE A 286 7.34 -14.38 11.51
C ILE A 286 7.82 -13.94 10.11
N THR A 287 8.41 -14.87 9.36
CA THR A 287 8.77 -14.70 7.94
C THR A 287 7.58 -14.32 7.06
N LEU A 288 6.36 -14.75 7.39
CA LEU A 288 5.15 -14.48 6.59
C LEU A 288 4.70 -13.00 6.62
N ARG A 289 5.29 -12.15 7.48
CA ARG A 289 5.16 -10.68 7.33
C ARG A 289 5.96 -10.13 6.15
N ASN A 290 6.88 -10.90 5.55
CA ASN A 290 7.45 -10.63 4.24
C ASN A 290 6.60 -11.36 3.17
N ARG A 291 6.10 -10.59 2.20
CA ARG A 291 5.32 -11.10 1.06
C ARG A 291 6.07 -12.03 0.12
N ARG A 292 7.41 -12.05 0.18
CA ARG A 292 8.28 -12.88 -0.69
C ARG A 292 8.73 -14.17 -0.01
N SER A 293 8.17 -14.46 1.16
CA SER A 293 8.60 -15.60 1.98
C SER A 293 7.97 -16.94 1.56
N CYS A 294 6.93 -16.91 0.73
CA CYS A 294 6.23 -18.09 0.23
C CYS A 294 6.84 -18.56 -1.10
N THR A 295 6.99 -19.87 -1.29
CA THR A 295 7.60 -20.43 -2.52
C THR A 295 6.61 -21.15 -3.46
N GLY A 296 5.31 -21.11 -3.14
CA GLY A 296 4.27 -21.80 -3.90
C GLY A 296 4.35 -23.34 -3.83
N LEU A 297 4.88 -23.89 -2.72
CA LEU A 297 5.10 -25.33 -2.55
C LEU A 297 4.45 -25.86 -1.26
N LEU A 298 3.84 -27.05 -1.33
CA LEU A 298 3.31 -27.76 -0.15
C LEU A 298 4.38 -28.12 0.91
N THR A 299 5.67 -28.02 0.58
CA THR A 299 6.77 -28.23 1.52
C THR A 299 7.21 -26.95 2.25
N ASP A 300 6.68 -25.79 1.87
CA ASP A 300 6.98 -24.51 2.51
C ASP A 300 5.92 -24.12 3.57
N LYS A 301 6.41 -23.73 4.74
CA LYS A 301 5.57 -23.28 5.85
C LYS A 301 4.88 -21.96 5.57
N ASN A 302 5.51 -21.03 4.85
CA ASN A 302 4.93 -19.71 4.59
C ASN A 302 3.74 -19.84 3.63
N SER A 303 3.93 -20.51 2.48
CA SER A 303 2.87 -20.87 1.53
C SER A 303 1.67 -21.57 2.19
N CYS A 304 1.91 -22.57 3.03
CA CYS A 304 0.84 -23.32 3.69
C CYS A 304 0.15 -22.52 4.81
N ALA A 305 0.87 -21.69 5.56
CA ALA A 305 0.28 -20.77 6.53
C ALA A 305 -0.55 -19.66 5.85
N ALA A 306 -0.08 -19.14 4.70
CA ALA A 306 -0.80 -18.16 3.88
C ALA A 306 -2.12 -18.73 3.35
N ALA A 307 -2.11 -19.95 2.81
CA ALA A 307 -3.33 -20.68 2.45
C ALA A 307 -4.29 -20.82 3.66
N GLY A 308 -3.75 -21.06 4.86
CA GLY A 308 -4.52 -21.07 6.11
C GLY A 308 -5.27 -19.75 6.35
N ILE A 309 -4.57 -18.62 6.30
CA ILE A 309 -5.15 -17.26 6.44
C ILE A 309 -6.22 -17.01 5.37
N VAL A 310 -5.94 -17.33 4.10
CA VAL A 310 -6.89 -17.13 2.98
C VAL A 310 -8.15 -17.97 3.17
N ASN A 311 -8.04 -19.20 3.69
CA ASN A 311 -9.21 -20.03 4.03
C ASN A 311 -10.00 -19.46 5.23
N LEU A 312 -9.34 -18.91 6.26
CA LEU A 312 -10.05 -18.26 7.36
C LEU A 312 -10.81 -17.02 6.88
N VAL A 313 -10.21 -16.17 6.07
CA VAL A 313 -10.86 -14.96 5.53
C VAL A 313 -12.09 -15.37 4.70
N ASN A 314 -11.92 -16.24 3.70
CA ASN A 314 -13.01 -16.83 2.90
C ASN A 314 -14.15 -17.39 3.78
N ALA A 315 -13.83 -18.12 4.85
CA ALA A 315 -14.82 -18.72 5.75
C ALA A 315 -15.49 -17.70 6.69
N SER A 316 -14.84 -16.56 6.97
CA SER A 316 -15.35 -15.52 7.87
C SER A 316 -16.38 -14.60 7.21
N TRP A 317 -16.44 -14.55 5.88
CA TRP A 317 -17.34 -13.69 5.08
C TRP A 317 -18.84 -14.07 5.14
N VAL A 318 -19.27 -14.93 6.07
CA VAL A 318 -20.70 -15.26 6.23
C VAL A 318 -21.46 -14.02 6.68
N VAL A 319 -22.02 -13.29 5.71
CA VAL A 319 -22.92 -12.15 5.92
C VAL A 319 -24.12 -12.64 6.73
N PRO A 320 -24.44 -12.01 7.88
CA PRO A 320 -25.69 -12.28 8.59
C PRO A 320 -26.89 -11.89 7.70
N LEU A 321 -27.73 -12.89 7.37
CA LEU A 321 -28.99 -12.74 6.65
C LEU A 321 -30.11 -12.22 7.57
#